data_AF-A0A397ILY4-F1
#
_entry.id   AF-A0A397ILY4-F1
#
_cell.length_a   1.000
_cell.length_b   1.000
_cell.length_c   1.000
_cell.angle_alpha   90.00
_cell.angle_beta   90.00
_cell.angle_gamma   90.00
#
_symmetry.space_group_name_H-M   'P 1'
#
loop_
_entity.id
_entity.type
_entity.pdbx_description
1 polymer ?
#
loop_
_entity_poly.entity_id
_entity_poly.type
_entity_poly.pdbx_seq_one_letter_code
_entity_poly.pdbx_strand_id
1 'polypeptide(L)'
;MFKESELKNFQEAIEKWANLFIKLFGQFSNSDFKLSKLHSWVHHIVDIIREFRTINGYTTETYEALYKTYVKILYCLSNKKDVKEQMIKTVNININYHVKL
;
A
#
# COMPACT_ATOMS: atom_id res chain seq x y z
N MET A 1 4.84 -20.89 -6.61
CA MET A 1 4.83 -20.89 -5.13
C MET A 1 6.28 -20.80 -4.69
N PHE A 2 6.62 -19.84 -3.83
CA PHE A 2 7.99 -19.69 -3.35
C PHE A 2 8.45 -20.94 -2.62
N LYS A 3 9.70 -21.35 -2.83
CA LYS A 3 10.31 -22.45 -2.09
C LYS A 3 10.64 -21.96 -0.68
N GLU A 4 10.58 -22.87 0.29
CA GLU A 4 10.94 -22.54 1.68
C GLU A 4 12.37 -21.99 1.80
N SER A 5 13.29 -22.49 0.96
CA SER A 5 14.65 -21.96 0.88
C SER A 5 14.72 -20.51 0.39
N GLU A 6 13.83 -20.11 -0.53
CA GLU A 6 13.78 -18.73 -1.04
C GLU A 6 13.22 -17.80 0.04
N LEU A 7 12.19 -18.23 0.76
CA LEU A 7 11.62 -17.49 1.88
C LEU A 7 12.62 -17.31 3.02
N LYS A 8 13.38 -18.36 3.35
CA LYS A 8 14.45 -18.28 4.34
C LYS A 8 15.56 -17.31 3.92
N ASN A 9 16.03 -17.40 2.67
CA ASN A 9 17.04 -16.46 2.16
C ASN A 9 16.53 -15.01 2.18
N PHE A 10 15.24 -14.81 1.89
CA PHE A 10 14.61 -13.50 1.94
C PHE A 10 14.53 -12.96 3.37
N GLN A 11 14.15 -13.79 4.35
CA GLN A 11 14.14 -13.44 5.77
C GLN A 11 15.53 -12.97 6.23
N GLU A 12 16.56 -13.75 5.93
CA GLU A 12 17.94 -13.42 6.30
C GLU A 12 18.42 -12.11 5.65
N ALA A 13 18.00 -11.84 4.40
CA ALA A 13 18.32 -10.59 3.71
C ALA A 13 17.63 -9.38 4.37
N ILE A 14 16.37 -9.53 4.78
CA ILE A 14 15.61 -8.48 5.47
C ILE A 14 16.22 -8.18 6.84
N GLU A 15 16.57 -9.20 7.60
CA GLU A 15 17.21 -9.02 8.91
C GLU A 15 18.56 -8.30 8.80
N LYS A 16 19.40 -8.72 7.83
CA LYS A 16 20.67 -8.04 7.55
C LYS A 16 20.46 -6.58 7.15
N TRP A 17 19.51 -6.32 6.25
CA TRP A 17 19.19 -4.97 5.82
C TRP A 17 18.67 -4.10 6.99
N ALA A 18 17.75 -4.63 7.80
CA ALA A 18 17.18 -3.91 8.94
C ALA A 18 18.24 -3.58 9.99
N ASN A 19 19.16 -4.51 10.27
CA ASN A 19 20.28 -4.26 11.17
C ASN A 19 21.21 -3.16 10.65
N LEU A 20 21.52 -3.15 9.35
CA LEU A 20 22.30 -2.06 8.73
C LEU A 20 21.55 -0.72 8.77
N PHE A 21 20.25 -0.73 8.50
CA PHE A 21 19.42 0.46 8.53
C PHE A 21 19.38 1.08 9.94
N ILE A 22 19.12 0.26 10.96
CA ILE A 22 19.14 0.71 12.37
C ILE A 22 20.53 1.19 12.76
N LYS A 23 21.61 0.54 12.32
CA LYS A 23 22.98 0.99 12.62
C LYS A 23 23.30 2.36 12.00
N LEU A 24 22.88 2.60 10.77
CA LEU A 24 23.16 3.85 10.05
C LEU A 24 22.30 5.01 10.52
N PHE A 25 21.01 4.75 10.78
CA PHE A 25 20.03 5.79 11.07
C PHE A 25 19.65 5.88 12.55
N GLY A 26 20.05 4.90 13.37
CA GLY A 26 19.69 4.80 14.79
C GLY A 26 19.97 6.06 15.59
N GLN A 27 21.11 6.70 15.32
CA GLN A 27 21.52 7.96 15.97
C GLN A 27 20.57 9.14 15.70
N PHE A 28 19.74 9.09 14.66
CA PHE A 28 18.78 10.14 14.31
C PHE A 28 17.39 9.90 14.91
N SER A 29 17.17 8.78 15.61
CA SER A 29 15.88 8.46 16.22
C SER A 29 15.94 8.64 17.72
N ASN A 30 15.07 9.51 18.24
CA ASN A 30 14.90 9.71 19.68
C ASN A 30 14.02 8.63 20.34
N SER A 31 13.55 7.63 19.59
CA SER A 31 12.52 6.67 20.02
C SER A 31 13.00 5.21 19.99
N ASP A 32 14.29 4.97 20.17
CA ASP A 32 14.94 3.66 20.04
C ASP A 32 14.63 2.95 18.70
N PHE A 33 14.30 3.72 17.65
CA PHE A 33 13.91 3.15 16.36
C PHE A 33 12.69 2.20 16.41
N LYS A 34 11.78 2.38 17.37
CA LYS A 34 10.50 1.64 17.49
C LYS A 34 9.51 1.99 16.37
N LEU A 35 9.84 1.58 15.15
CA LEU A 35 9.00 1.72 13.98
C LEU A 35 8.15 0.46 13.84
N SER A 36 6.87 0.53 14.20
CA SER A 36 5.93 -0.59 14.09
C SER A 36 5.90 -1.20 12.68
N LYS A 37 6.03 -0.36 11.65
CA LYS A 37 6.15 -0.79 10.25
C LYS A 37 7.42 -1.60 9.97
N LEU A 38 8.57 -1.17 10.51
CA LEU A 38 9.84 -1.90 10.35
C LEU A 38 9.77 -3.25 11.07
N HIS A 39 9.22 -3.27 12.29
CA HIS A 39 9.02 -4.51 13.05
C HIS A 39 8.11 -5.48 12.30
N SER A 40 6.97 -5.01 11.80
CA SER A 40 6.06 -5.84 11.00
C SER A 40 6.70 -6.35 9.72
N TRP A 41 7.53 -5.54 9.06
CA TRP A 41 8.25 -5.95 7.86
C TRP A 41 9.30 -7.02 8.17
N VAL A 42 10.06 -6.88 9.25
CA VAL A 42 11.11 -7.83 9.61
C VAL A 42 10.53 -9.17 10.08
N HIS A 43 9.44 -9.16 10.84
CA HIS A 43 8.96 -10.38 11.49
C HIS A 43 7.79 -11.08 10.80
N HIS A 44 6.97 -10.35 10.03
CA HIS A 44 5.71 -10.90 9.53
C HIS A 44 5.62 -10.99 8.01
N ILE A 45 6.55 -10.39 7.25
CA ILE A 45 6.42 -10.38 5.79
C ILE A 45 6.53 -11.78 5.16
N VAL A 46 7.38 -12.65 5.71
CA VAL A 46 7.50 -14.03 5.22
C VAL A 46 6.26 -14.84 5.54
N ASP A 47 5.68 -14.65 6.72
CA ASP A 47 4.39 -15.26 7.07
C ASP A 47 3.27 -14.80 6.14
N ILE A 48 3.20 -13.50 5.84
CA ILE A 48 2.24 -12.93 4.88
C ILE A 48 2.45 -13.54 3.49
N ILE A 49 3.69 -13.65 3.00
CA ILE A 49 3.98 -14.28 1.70
C ILE A 49 3.61 -15.76 1.72
N ARG A 50 3.80 -16.47 2.83
CA ARG A 50 3.46 -17.88 2.96
C ARG A 50 1.95 -18.11 2.95
N GLU A 51 1.20 -17.27 3.65
CA GLU A 51 -0.26 -17.34 3.74
C GLU A 51 -0.95 -16.90 2.45
N PHE A 52 -0.60 -15.72 1.94
CA PHE A 52 -1.28 -15.09 0.81
C PHE A 52 -0.63 -15.37 -0.54
N ARG A 53 0.52 -16.06 -0.56
CA ARG A 53 1.36 -16.38 -1.74
C ARG A 53 1.84 -15.17 -2.54
N THR A 54 1.41 -13.97 -2.16
CA THR A 54 1.64 -12.69 -2.81
C THR A 54 1.66 -11.62 -1.73
N ILE A 55 2.48 -10.58 -1.93
CA ILE A 55 2.48 -9.41 -1.03
C ILE A 55 1.27 -8.51 -1.32
N ASN A 56 0.82 -8.50 -2.58
CA ASN A 56 -0.28 -7.63 -3.05
C ASN A 56 -1.64 -7.93 -2.41
N GLY A 57 -1.83 -9.12 -1.81
CA GLY A 57 -3.03 -9.39 -1.00
C GLY A 57 -3.13 -8.52 0.26
N TYR A 58 -2.01 -7.94 0.69
CA TYR A 58 -1.90 -7.12 1.90
C TYR A 58 -1.79 -5.61 1.60
N THR A 59 -1.66 -5.20 0.34
CA THR A 59 -1.51 -3.78 -0.02
C THR A 59 -2.86 -3.10 -0.21
N THR A 60 -2.94 -1.83 0.15
CA THR A 60 -4.12 -0.98 -0.09
C THR A 60 -4.12 -0.35 -1.49
N GLU A 61 -3.26 -0.82 -2.40
CA GLU A 61 -3.00 -0.18 -3.69
C GLU A 61 -4.27 -0.04 -4.53
N THR A 62 -5.08 -1.10 -4.63
CA THR A 62 -6.36 -1.04 -5.34
C THR A 62 -7.33 -0.08 -4.68
N TYR A 63 -7.44 -0.10 -3.35
CA TYR A 63 -8.31 0.83 -2.62
C TYR A 63 -7.87 2.28 -2.81
N GLU A 64 -6.57 2.57 -2.72
CA GLU A 64 -6.00 3.90 -2.91
C GLU A 64 -6.20 4.41 -4.34
N ALA A 65 -6.01 3.54 -5.33
CA ALA A 65 -6.27 3.86 -6.73
C ALA A 65 -7.76 4.18 -6.97
N LEU A 66 -8.67 3.39 -6.40
CA LEU A 66 -10.11 3.64 -6.46
C LEU A 66 -10.49 4.94 -5.75
N TYR A 67 -10.01 5.16 -4.53
CA TYR A 67 -10.26 6.38 -3.77
C TYR A 67 -9.75 7.62 -4.51
N LYS A 68 -8.54 7.54 -5.08
CA LYS A 68 -7.99 8.64 -5.87
C LYS A 68 -8.87 8.96 -7.08
N THR A 69 -9.30 7.94 -7.81
CA THR A 69 -10.09 8.07 -9.04
C THR A 69 -11.51 8.56 -8.77
N TYR A 70 -12.22 7.88 -7.87
CA TYR A 70 -13.65 8.10 -7.66
C TYR A 70 -13.99 9.12 -6.57
N VAL A 71 -13.04 9.45 -5.71
CA VAL A 71 -13.27 10.44 -4.63
C VAL A 71 -12.41 11.67 -4.86
N LYS A 72 -11.09 11.52 -4.83
CA LYS A 72 -10.18 12.67 -4.78
C LYS A 72 -10.23 13.52 -6.05
N ILE A 73 -10.18 12.90 -7.23
CA ILE A 73 -10.23 13.62 -8.51
C ILE A 73 -11.60 14.30 -8.68
N LEU A 74 -12.70 13.57 -8.46
CA LEU A 74 -14.04 14.12 -8.65
C LEU A 74 -14.38 15.23 -7.65
N TYR A 75 -13.91 15.10 -6.41
CA TYR A 75 -14.02 16.17 -5.42
C TYR A 75 -13.29 17.44 -5.86
N CYS A 76 -12.05 17.30 -6.36
CA CYS A 76 -11.28 18.42 -6.90
C CYS A 76 -11.94 19.07 -8.12
N LEU A 77 -12.62 18.29 -8.97
CA LEU A 77 -13.35 18.79 -10.13
C LEU A 77 -14.70 19.43 -9.77
N SER A 78 -15.24 19.16 -8.58
CA SER A 78 -16.51 19.74 -8.13
C SER A 78 -16.35 21.23 -7.78
N ASN A 79 -17.42 22.00 -7.94
CA ASN A 79 -17.45 23.40 -7.50
C ASN A 79 -17.69 23.57 -5.98
N LYS A 80 -17.60 22.47 -5.21
CA LYS A 80 -17.83 22.38 -3.75
C LYS A 80 -19.26 22.68 -3.26
N LYS A 81 -20.21 22.96 -4.16
CA LYS A 81 -21.65 22.96 -3.86
C LYS A 81 -22.25 21.63 -4.30
N ASP A 82 -23.16 21.06 -3.53
CA ASP A 82 -23.87 19.80 -3.87
C ASP A 82 -22.93 18.69 -4.39
N VAL A 83 -21.77 18.57 -3.73
CA VAL A 83 -20.62 17.79 -4.17
C VAL A 83 -20.98 16.36 -4.54
N LYS A 84 -21.83 15.72 -3.73
CA LYS A 84 -22.26 14.33 -3.96
C LYS A 84 -22.96 14.17 -5.31
N GLU A 85 -23.87 15.07 -5.65
CA GLU A 85 -24.57 15.01 -6.93
C GLU A 85 -23.61 15.22 -8.11
N GLN A 86 -22.70 16.18 -8.02
CA GLN A 86 -21.75 16.46 -9.08
C GLN A 86 -20.79 15.29 -9.31
N MET A 87 -20.31 14.68 -8.23
CA MET A 87 -19.46 13.49 -8.31
C MET A 87 -20.22 12.33 -8.97
N ILE A 88 -21.45 12.02 -8.53
CA ILE A 88 -22.28 10.95 -9.11
C ILE A 88 -22.56 11.21 -10.59
N LYS A 89 -22.93 12.44 -10.96
CA LYS A 89 -23.17 12.83 -12.36
C LYS A 89 -21.91 12.62 -13.20
N THR A 90 -20.75 13.04 -12.73
CA THR A 90 -19.47 12.88 -13.44
C THR A 90 -19.08 11.41 -13.63
N VAL A 91 -19.26 10.57 -12.61
CA VAL A 91 -19.02 9.12 -12.74
C VAL A 91 -19.92 8.51 -13.80
N ASN A 92 -21.22 8.80 -13.75
CA ASN A 92 -22.21 8.25 -14.70
C ASN A 92 -21.90 8.66 -16.15
N ILE A 93 -21.46 9.91 -16.35
CA ILE A 93 -21.03 10.39 -17.67
C ILE A 93 -19.84 9.56 -18.17
N ASN A 94 -18.78 9.42 -17.35
CA ASN A 94 -17.58 8.69 -17.74
C ASN A 94 -17.84 7.20 -18.05
N ILE A 95 -18.66 6.52 -17.24
CA ILE A 95 -19.03 5.11 -17.49
C ILE A 95 -19.77 4.97 -18.82
N ASN A 96 -20.74 5.86 -19.10
CA ASN A 96 -21.49 5.82 -20.36
C ASN A 96 -20.62 6.07 -21.60
N TYR A 97 -19.58 6.89 -21.49
CA TYR A 97 -18.60 7.08 -22.57
C TYR A 97 -17.77 5.82 -22.82
N HIS A 98 -17.32 5.14 -21.76
CA HIS A 98 -16.52 3.91 -21.88
C HIS A 98 -17.33 2.69 -22.38
N VAL A 99 -18.63 2.61 -22.09
CA VAL A 99 -19.50 1.50 -22.53
C VAL A 99 -19.98 1.65 -23.98
N LYS A 100 -19.90 2.85 -24.57
CA LYS A 100 -20.34 3.13 -25.95
C LYS A 100 -19.26 2.96 -27.02
N LEU A 101 -18.02 2.65 -26.62
CA LEU A 101 -16.90 2.31 -27.51
C LEU A 101 -16.72 0.79 -27.54
#